data_AF-A0A3M1XTX3-F1
#
_entry.id   AF-A0A3M1XTX3-F1
#
_cell.length_a   1.000
_cell.length_b   1.000
_cell.length_c   1.000
_cell.angle_alpha   90.00
_cell.angle_beta   90.00
_cell.angle_gamma   90.00
#
_symmetry.space_group_name_H-M   'P 1'
#
loop_
_entity.id
_entity.type
_entity.pdbx_description
1 polymer ?
#
loop_
_entity_poly.entity_id
_entity_poly.type
_entity_poly.pdbx_seq_one_letter_code
_entity_poly.pdbx_strand_id
1 'polypeptide(L)'
;MNEAALFTERRLANFSGRAGGVCSVPMLWLVLAALVLVRALPAGAQQEQTRPAQPTFVYLTPDEALQEAFPKAARFRVDTLRLSLEQRRALAKKLRQPELDSLFIVHLAYNAEGHFLGYATIMNEVGKYEPITFVVGVDPRFRVKKVAVMVYRESRGGQVRQPRFLYQFRNKSARDPLQPGRDIINISGATLSVRAISRGVKKALHILSFWYGTHPPQGGRRSEP
;
A
#
# COMPACT_ATOMS: atom_id res chain seq x y z
N MET A 1 2.58 -51.63 -1.86
CA MET A 1 2.16 -52.75 -2.73
C MET A 1 0.78 -53.21 -2.26
N ASN A 2 -0.10 -53.49 -3.23
CA ASN A 2 -1.45 -54.08 -3.14
C ASN A 2 -2.59 -53.18 -2.62
N GLU A 3 -3.80 -53.16 -3.19
CA GLU A 3 -4.45 -53.66 -4.43
C GLU A 3 -5.89 -53.07 -4.34
N ALA A 4 -6.46 -52.37 -5.34
CA ALA A 4 -7.34 -52.90 -6.39
C ALA A 4 -8.25 -54.07 -5.93
N ALA A 5 -9.52 -54.23 -6.26
CA ALA A 5 -10.57 -53.54 -6.99
C ALA A 5 -11.80 -54.50 -6.91
N LEU A 6 -12.90 -54.15 -7.58
CA LEU A 6 -13.96 -55.05 -8.09
C LEU A 6 -15.10 -55.44 -7.14
N PHE A 7 -16.33 -55.13 -7.53
CA PHE A 7 -17.23 -56.06 -8.27
C PHE A 7 -18.69 -55.68 -7.96
N THR A 8 -19.42 -54.98 -8.84
CA THR A 8 -20.24 -55.48 -9.97
C THR A 8 -21.63 -56.01 -9.57
N GLU A 9 -22.62 -55.22 -9.96
CA GLU A 9 -23.98 -55.47 -10.48
C GLU A 9 -24.93 -56.57 -9.95
N ARG A 10 -26.22 -56.15 -9.95
CA ARG A 10 -27.43 -56.74 -10.58
C ARG A 10 -28.58 -56.86 -9.57
N ARG A 11 -29.87 -56.73 -9.89
CA ARG A 11 -30.72 -56.31 -11.04
C ARG A 11 -32.16 -56.63 -10.55
N LEU A 12 -33.18 -55.95 -11.08
CA LEU A 12 -34.55 -56.42 -11.44
C LEU A 12 -35.46 -55.16 -11.44
N ALA A 13 -35.89 -54.59 -12.58
CA ALA A 13 -36.88 -55.09 -13.56
C ALA A 13 -38.26 -55.34 -12.89
N ASN A 14 -39.43 -54.91 -13.33
CA ASN A 14 -39.99 -54.34 -14.56
C ASN A 14 -41.40 -53.80 -14.22
N PHE A 15 -41.93 -52.83 -14.96
CA PHE A 15 -43.33 -52.90 -15.41
C PHE A 15 -43.54 -52.09 -16.70
N SER A 16 -44.33 -52.68 -17.60
CA SER A 16 -44.42 -52.46 -19.04
C SER A 16 -45.40 -51.35 -19.46
N GLY A 17 -45.25 -50.89 -20.72
CA GLY A 17 -46.43 -50.60 -21.56
C GLY A 17 -46.23 -49.65 -22.74
N ARG A 18 -46.08 -50.24 -23.95
CA ARG A 18 -46.59 -49.85 -25.30
C ARG A 18 -46.52 -48.38 -25.76
N ALA A 19 -46.38 -48.03 -27.05
CA ALA A 19 -46.01 -48.67 -28.31
C ALA A 19 -46.09 -47.56 -29.39
N GLY A 20 -45.23 -47.63 -30.41
CA GLY A 20 -45.55 -47.16 -31.76
C GLY A 20 -45.02 -45.78 -32.16
N GLY A 21 -44.30 -45.72 -33.28
CA GLY A 21 -44.11 -44.48 -34.04
C GLY A 21 -42.72 -44.31 -34.65
N VAL A 22 -42.45 -45.08 -35.70
CA VAL A 22 -41.24 -45.09 -36.52
C VAL A 22 -41.14 -43.78 -37.33
N CYS A 23 -39.96 -43.15 -37.42
CA CYS A 23 -39.48 -42.67 -38.73
C CYS A 23 -37.97 -42.43 -38.75
N SER A 24 -37.39 -42.84 -39.87
CA SER A 24 -35.98 -43.02 -40.20
C SER A 24 -35.39 -41.80 -40.91
N VAL A 25 -34.21 -41.34 -40.45
CA VAL A 25 -32.92 -41.07 -41.17
C VAL A 25 -33.01 -40.81 -42.70
N PRO A 26 -32.31 -39.82 -43.36
CA PRO A 26 -30.89 -39.49 -43.18
C PRO A 26 -30.41 -38.01 -43.34
N MET A 27 -29.21 -37.81 -42.78
CA MET A 27 -28.06 -37.00 -43.20
C MET A 27 -28.03 -36.46 -44.65
N LEU A 28 -27.67 -35.16 -44.84
CA LEU A 28 -26.43 -34.70 -45.51
C LEU A 28 -26.54 -33.54 -46.57
N TRP A 29 -25.89 -32.41 -46.24
CA TRP A 29 -25.26 -31.30 -47.03
C TRP A 29 -26.03 -30.48 -48.10
N LEU A 30 -26.25 -29.17 -47.84
CA LEU A 30 -25.70 -28.06 -48.64
C LEU A 30 -25.87 -26.67 -47.99
N VAL A 31 -24.78 -25.91 -48.10
CA VAL A 31 -24.43 -24.60 -47.54
C VAL A 31 -25.44 -23.48 -47.83
N LEU A 32 -25.79 -22.69 -46.82
CA LEU A 32 -26.16 -21.29 -47.00
C LEU A 32 -25.51 -20.45 -45.90
N ALA A 33 -24.44 -19.78 -46.29
CA ALA A 33 -23.76 -18.78 -45.51
C ALA A 33 -24.71 -17.60 -45.26
N ALA A 34 -25.34 -17.56 -44.09
CA ALA A 34 -25.98 -16.37 -43.57
C ALA A 34 -25.08 -15.78 -42.49
N LEU A 35 -24.38 -14.73 -42.91
CA LEU A 35 -23.55 -13.82 -42.16
C LEU A 35 -24.23 -13.34 -40.86
N VAL A 36 -24.06 -14.08 -39.76
CA VAL A 36 -24.25 -13.50 -38.42
C VAL A 36 -23.04 -12.65 -38.15
N LEU A 37 -23.19 -11.37 -38.45
CA LEU A 37 -22.25 -10.31 -38.13
C LEU A 37 -21.95 -10.35 -36.62
N VAL A 38 -20.88 -11.02 -36.23
CA VAL A 38 -20.27 -10.81 -34.91
C VAL A 38 -19.82 -9.37 -34.91
N ARG A 39 -20.67 -8.47 -34.40
CA ARG A 39 -20.22 -7.13 -34.04
C ARG A 39 -19.13 -7.34 -32.99
N ALA A 40 -17.89 -7.15 -33.41
CA ALA A 40 -16.77 -6.98 -32.51
C ALA A 40 -17.13 -5.84 -31.57
N LEU A 41 -17.62 -6.18 -30.39
CA LEU A 41 -17.68 -5.26 -29.26
C LEU A 41 -16.23 -4.85 -29.04
N PRO A 42 -15.85 -3.58 -29.24
CA PRO A 42 -14.51 -3.15 -28.88
C PRO A 42 -14.31 -3.52 -27.41
N ALA A 43 -13.26 -4.30 -27.17
CA ALA A 43 -12.80 -4.67 -25.84
C ALA A 43 -12.86 -3.43 -24.95
N GLY A 44 -13.55 -3.57 -23.81
CA GLY A 44 -14.01 -2.47 -22.97
C GLY A 44 -13.00 -1.34 -22.85
N ALA A 45 -13.28 -0.22 -23.53
CA ALA A 45 -12.75 1.07 -23.15
C ALA A 45 -13.36 1.37 -21.77
N GLN A 46 -12.64 1.03 -20.70
CA GLN A 46 -12.93 1.60 -19.40
C GLN A 46 -12.83 3.10 -19.59
N GLN A 47 -13.96 3.79 -19.47
CA GLN A 47 -13.99 5.24 -19.49
C GLN A 47 -13.06 5.72 -18.38
N GLU A 48 -11.90 6.25 -18.75
CA GLU A 48 -11.06 7.05 -17.88
C GLU A 48 -11.93 8.27 -17.52
N GLN A 49 -12.70 8.15 -16.44
CA GLN A 49 -13.49 9.27 -15.93
C GLN A 49 -12.52 10.40 -15.65
N THR A 50 -12.55 11.42 -16.50
CA THR A 50 -11.78 12.65 -16.36
C THR A 50 -12.20 13.31 -15.05
N ARG A 51 -11.46 12.99 -13.98
CA ARG A 51 -11.73 13.52 -12.65
C ARG A 51 -11.45 15.02 -12.67
N PRO A 52 -12.34 15.85 -12.11
CA PRO A 52 -12.06 17.27 -12.01
C PRO A 52 -10.80 17.48 -11.17
N ALA A 53 -9.88 18.31 -11.69
CA ALA A 53 -8.64 18.64 -11.01
C ALA A 53 -8.93 19.16 -9.60
N GLN A 54 -8.29 18.56 -8.60
CA GLN A 54 -8.43 18.96 -7.20
C GLN A 54 -7.45 20.08 -6.87
N PRO A 55 -7.78 20.99 -5.94
CA PRO A 55 -6.84 22.00 -5.49
C PRO A 55 -5.61 21.35 -4.85
N THR A 56 -4.43 21.89 -5.17
CA THR A 56 -3.15 21.48 -4.56
C THR A 56 -2.70 22.55 -3.58
N PHE A 57 -2.49 22.13 -2.34
CA PHE A 57 -1.98 22.94 -1.25
C PHE A 57 -0.56 22.48 -0.91
N VAL A 58 0.42 23.36 -1.12
CA VAL A 58 1.82 23.14 -0.71
C VAL A 58 2.05 23.90 0.60
N TYR A 59 2.44 23.18 1.64
CA TYR A 59 2.68 23.71 2.98
C TYR A 59 4.16 23.76 3.34
N LEU A 60 4.94 22.79 2.85
CA LEU A 60 6.38 22.69 3.11
C LEU A 60 7.09 22.19 1.85
N THR A 61 8.22 22.80 1.56
CA THR A 61 9.23 22.24 0.64
C THR A 61 9.92 21.03 1.29
N PRO A 62 10.62 20.17 0.51
CA PRO A 62 11.41 19.07 1.07
C PRO A 62 12.39 19.52 2.15
N ASP A 63 13.14 20.60 1.92
CA ASP A 63 14.14 21.09 2.87
C ASP A 63 13.51 21.62 4.15
N GLU A 64 12.42 22.40 4.05
CA GLU A 64 11.67 22.87 5.22
C GLU A 64 11.09 21.69 6.01
N ALA A 65 10.59 20.65 5.34
CA ALA A 65 10.05 19.46 6.00
C ALA A 65 11.14 18.67 6.74
N LEU A 66 12.32 18.51 6.14
CA LEU A 66 13.46 17.89 6.78
C LEU A 66 13.93 18.70 8.01
N GLN A 67 13.99 20.02 7.89
CA GLN A 67 14.35 20.91 9.00
C GLN A 67 13.29 20.91 10.11
N GLU A 68 12.00 20.87 9.77
CA GLU A 68 10.89 20.76 10.71
C GLU A 68 10.94 19.42 11.48
N ALA A 69 11.38 18.34 10.83
CA ALA A 69 11.60 17.04 11.47
C ALA A 69 12.83 17.01 12.38
N PHE A 70 13.90 17.71 12.00
CA PHE A 70 15.16 17.78 12.75
C PHE A 70 15.71 19.23 12.84
N PRO A 71 15.17 20.07 13.74
CA PRO A 71 15.58 21.48 13.83
C PRO A 71 17.06 21.70 14.21
N LYS A 72 17.69 20.68 14.81
CA LYS A 72 19.11 20.68 15.19
C LYS A 72 20.03 20.05 14.14
N ALA A 73 19.49 19.62 13.00
CA ALA A 73 20.30 19.09 11.91
C ALA A 73 21.07 20.23 11.24
N ALA A 74 22.37 20.02 11.04
CA ALA A 74 23.22 20.88 10.24
C ALA A 74 23.44 20.31 8.84
N ARG A 75 23.29 18.98 8.67
CA ARG A 75 23.41 18.29 7.39
C ARG A 75 22.51 17.07 7.32
N PHE A 76 22.08 16.76 6.10
CA PHE A 76 21.37 15.53 5.77
C PHE A 76 22.20 14.74 4.75
N ARG A 77 22.40 13.43 5.01
CA ARG A 77 22.96 12.51 4.01
C ARG A 77 21.82 11.69 3.41
N VAL A 78 21.70 11.68 2.09
CA VAL A 78 20.73 10.84 1.40
C VAL A 78 21.24 9.41 1.35
N ASP A 79 20.37 8.46 1.67
CA ASP A 79 20.58 7.03 1.58
C ASP A 79 19.40 6.41 0.84
N THR A 80 19.68 5.56 -0.15
CA THR A 80 18.67 4.97 -1.03
C THR A 80 18.56 3.49 -0.73
N LEU A 81 17.48 3.11 -0.08
CA LEU A 81 17.21 1.73 0.28
C LEU A 81 16.64 0.98 -0.92
N ARG A 82 17.33 -0.06 -1.37
CA ARG A 82 16.86 -0.94 -2.44
C ARG A 82 16.41 -2.27 -1.84
N LEU A 83 15.10 -2.48 -1.77
CA LEU A 83 14.52 -3.69 -1.23
C LEU A 83 14.47 -4.81 -2.28
N SER A 84 14.95 -6.00 -1.92
CA SER A 84 14.80 -7.20 -2.74
C SER A 84 13.32 -7.65 -2.82
N LEU A 85 12.98 -8.48 -3.80
CA LEU A 85 11.61 -9.01 -3.94
C LEU A 85 11.15 -9.74 -2.65
N GLU A 86 12.02 -10.51 -2.03
CA GLU A 86 11.72 -11.22 -0.79
C GLU A 86 11.46 -10.27 0.37
N GLN A 87 12.31 -9.24 0.53
CA GLN A 87 12.15 -8.22 1.56
C GLN A 87 10.83 -7.46 1.38
N ARG A 88 10.50 -7.07 0.15
CA ARG A 88 9.22 -6.41 -0.17
C ARG A 88 8.03 -7.28 0.17
N ARG A 89 8.04 -8.57 -0.21
CA ARG A 89 6.97 -9.52 0.11
C ARG A 89 6.79 -9.70 1.62
N ALA A 90 7.88 -9.85 2.35
CA ALA A 90 7.85 -10.00 3.82
C ALA A 90 7.25 -8.76 4.50
N LEU A 91 7.69 -7.56 4.09
CA LEU A 91 7.19 -6.29 4.63
C LEU A 91 5.73 -6.02 4.21
N ALA A 92 5.37 -6.28 2.95
CA ALA A 92 4.00 -6.11 2.44
C ALA A 92 3.01 -6.99 3.21
N LYS A 93 3.37 -8.27 3.45
CA LYS A 93 2.57 -9.19 4.29
C LYS A 93 2.39 -8.66 5.70
N LYS A 94 3.47 -8.16 6.33
CA LYS A 94 3.43 -7.60 7.69
C LYS A 94 2.56 -6.34 7.78
N LEU A 95 2.64 -5.48 6.77
CA LEU A 95 1.87 -4.24 6.66
C LEU A 95 0.43 -4.45 6.17
N ARG A 96 0.08 -5.67 5.73
CA ARG A 96 -1.19 -6.01 5.06
C ARG A 96 -1.45 -5.10 3.85
N GLN A 97 -0.40 -4.90 3.05
CA GLN A 97 -0.45 -4.15 1.80
C GLN A 97 -0.16 -5.09 0.63
N PRO A 98 -0.72 -4.83 -0.57
CA PRO A 98 -0.52 -5.71 -1.72
C PRO A 98 0.93 -5.72 -2.20
N GLU A 99 1.57 -4.56 -2.23
CA GLU A 99 2.94 -4.38 -2.69
C GLU A 99 3.59 -3.18 -1.97
N LEU A 100 4.91 -3.13 -2.02
CA LEU A 100 5.72 -1.99 -1.62
C LEU A 100 6.65 -1.61 -2.76
N ASP A 101 7.05 -0.34 -2.77
CA ASP A 101 8.07 0.16 -3.69
C ASP A 101 9.41 -0.55 -3.47
N SER A 102 10.24 -0.56 -4.50
CA SER A 102 11.59 -1.13 -4.43
C SER A 102 12.65 -0.16 -3.94
N LEU A 103 12.38 1.13 -4.02
CA LEU A 103 13.30 2.19 -3.67
C LEU A 103 12.66 3.09 -2.62
N PHE A 104 13.37 3.32 -1.52
CA PHE A 104 12.99 4.28 -0.49
C PHE A 104 14.14 5.24 -0.22
N ILE A 105 13.85 6.54 -0.32
CA ILE A 105 14.82 7.59 -0.02
C ILE A 105 14.72 7.91 1.47
N VAL A 106 15.87 7.88 2.15
CA VAL A 106 16.01 8.20 3.56
C VAL A 106 17.06 9.28 3.72
N HIS A 107 16.72 10.33 4.45
CA HIS A 107 17.61 11.42 4.82
C HIS A 107 18.12 11.15 6.25
N LEU A 108 19.41 10.90 6.37
CA LEU A 108 20.10 10.71 7.65
C LEU A 108 20.51 12.07 8.21
N ALA A 109 19.92 12.46 9.33
CA ALA A 109 20.15 13.76 9.95
C ALA A 109 21.37 13.74 10.89
N TYR A 110 22.25 14.73 10.77
CA TYR A 110 23.39 14.92 11.66
C TYR A 110 23.44 16.37 12.17
N ASN A 111 23.86 16.58 13.42
CA ASN A 111 24.13 17.92 13.95
C ASN A 111 25.47 18.48 13.42
N ALA A 112 25.82 19.70 13.81
CA ALA A 112 27.07 20.36 13.43
C ALA A 112 28.33 19.61 13.88
N GLU A 113 28.25 18.88 14.99
CA GLU A 113 29.35 18.05 15.54
C GLU A 113 29.46 16.68 14.86
N GLY A 114 28.56 16.35 13.94
CA GLY A 114 28.51 15.06 13.26
C GLY A 114 27.80 13.95 14.04
N HIS A 115 27.12 14.26 15.14
CA HIS A 115 26.27 13.32 15.88
C HIS A 115 25.03 12.95 15.08
N PHE A 116 24.74 11.66 15.01
CA PHE A 116 23.57 11.14 14.31
C PHE A 116 22.29 11.40 15.10
N LEU A 117 21.36 12.14 14.49
CA LEU A 117 20.11 12.57 15.12
C LEU A 117 18.93 11.66 14.81
N GLY A 118 18.95 10.95 13.68
CA GLY A 118 17.86 10.08 13.24
C GLY A 118 17.65 10.05 11.73
N TYR A 119 16.52 9.50 11.33
CA TYR A 119 16.11 9.24 9.96
C TYR A 119 14.91 10.11 9.59
N ALA A 120 14.88 10.68 8.39
CA ALA A 120 13.68 11.29 7.81
C ALA A 120 13.37 10.62 6.47
N THR A 121 12.10 10.33 6.20
CA THR A 121 11.67 9.85 4.88
C THR A 121 10.39 10.56 4.47
N ILE A 122 10.28 10.87 3.18
CA ILE A 122 9.09 11.51 2.61
C ILE A 122 8.20 10.41 2.03
N MET A 123 6.98 10.34 2.54
CA MET A 123 5.98 9.35 2.17
C MET A 123 4.93 9.99 1.27
N ASN A 124 4.44 9.21 0.30
CA ASN A 124 3.30 9.56 -0.52
C ASN A 124 2.23 8.47 -0.35
N GLU A 125 1.11 8.83 0.25
CA GLU A 125 0.01 7.88 0.49
C GLU A 125 -1.29 8.44 -0.08
N VAL A 126 -1.96 7.65 -0.91
CA VAL A 126 -3.25 8.02 -1.49
C VAL A 126 -4.28 8.18 -0.38
N GLY A 127 -4.87 9.37 -0.31
CA GLY A 127 -5.99 9.73 0.56
C GLY A 127 -7.30 9.15 0.05
N LYS A 128 -8.19 10.01 -0.44
CA LYS A 128 -9.41 9.58 -1.13
C LYS A 128 -9.15 9.32 -2.61
N TYR A 129 -8.41 10.22 -3.25
CA TYR A 129 -8.14 10.21 -4.69
C TYR A 129 -6.69 10.55 -5.01
N GLU A 130 -6.08 11.45 -4.23
CA GLU A 130 -4.77 11.99 -4.54
C GLU A 130 -3.76 11.65 -3.42
N PRO A 131 -2.45 11.60 -3.74
CA PRO A 131 -1.43 11.37 -2.73
C PRO A 131 -1.33 12.56 -1.76
N ILE A 132 -1.19 12.23 -0.48
CA ILE A 132 -0.76 13.14 0.57
C ILE A 132 0.76 12.95 0.72
N THR A 133 1.52 14.02 0.56
CA THR A 133 2.98 14.02 0.73
C THR A 133 3.32 14.52 2.13
N PHE A 134 4.08 13.75 2.89
CA PHE A 134 4.45 14.11 4.27
C PHE A 134 5.78 13.50 4.67
N VAL A 135 6.53 14.20 5.52
CA VAL A 135 7.77 13.70 6.11
C VAL A 135 7.47 12.93 7.39
N VAL A 136 8.21 11.85 7.61
CA VAL A 136 8.24 11.10 8.87
C VAL A 136 9.67 11.12 9.40
N GLY A 137 9.88 11.86 10.49
CA GLY A 137 11.13 11.89 11.24
C GLY A 137 11.11 10.85 12.36
N VAL A 138 12.14 10.03 12.44
CA VAL A 138 12.29 8.88 13.33
C VAL A 138 13.63 8.97 14.05
N ASP A 139 13.64 8.78 15.36
CA ASP A 139 14.86 8.80 16.17
C ASP A 139 15.75 7.54 15.93
N PRO A 140 16.98 7.51 16.45
CA PRO A 140 17.87 6.35 16.31
C PRO A 140 17.34 5.05 16.96
N ARG A 141 16.30 5.14 17.81
CA ARG A 141 15.63 4.01 18.48
C ARG A 141 14.36 3.57 17.74
N PHE A 142 14.15 4.04 16.51
CA PHE A 142 12.99 3.75 15.68
C PHE A 142 11.65 4.19 16.28
N ARG A 143 11.65 5.33 16.98
CA ARG A 143 10.43 6.00 17.44
C ARG A 143 10.17 7.27 16.64
N VAL A 144 8.92 7.54 16.33
CA VAL A 144 8.54 8.77 15.62
C VAL A 144 8.90 9.99 16.47
N LYS A 145 9.71 10.86 15.90
CA LYS A 145 10.05 12.17 16.46
C LYS A 145 9.06 13.24 16.00
N LYS A 146 8.74 13.25 14.71
CA LYS A 146 7.90 14.27 14.07
C LYS A 146 7.25 13.71 12.80
N VAL A 147 6.03 14.17 12.52
CA VAL A 147 5.38 14.02 11.22
C VAL A 147 4.93 15.41 10.79
N ALA A 148 5.13 15.77 9.52
CA ALA A 148 4.66 17.04 8.96
C ALA A 148 4.14 16.85 7.53
N VAL A 149 2.96 17.42 7.25
CA VAL A 149 2.34 17.35 5.92
C VAL A 149 2.97 18.42 5.02
N MET A 150 3.42 17.99 3.85
CA MET A 150 4.10 18.84 2.86
C MET A 150 3.16 19.29 1.77
N VAL A 151 2.43 18.35 1.14
CA VAL A 151 1.54 18.64 0.02
C VAL A 151 0.24 17.87 0.19
N TYR A 152 -0.89 18.57 0.04
CA TYR A 152 -2.22 18.01 0.11
C TYR A 152 -3.02 18.39 -1.13
N ARG A 153 -3.59 17.40 -1.82
CA ARG A 153 -4.14 17.56 -3.18
C ARG A 153 -5.64 17.27 -3.24
N GLU A 154 -6.36 17.55 -2.16
CA GLU A 154 -7.81 17.31 -2.10
C GLU A 154 -8.52 18.50 -1.46
N SER A 155 -9.77 18.73 -1.88
CA SER A 155 -10.62 19.82 -1.36
C SER A 155 -11.04 19.63 0.10
N ARG A 156 -11.07 18.38 0.60
CA ARG A 156 -11.51 18.03 1.96
C ARG A 156 -10.49 17.13 2.64
N GLY A 157 -10.41 17.24 3.96
CA GLY A 157 -9.55 16.39 4.79
C GLY A 157 -8.18 16.98 5.12
N GLY A 158 -7.87 18.20 4.65
CA GLY A 158 -6.60 18.90 4.94
C GLY A 158 -6.36 19.18 6.42
N GLN A 159 -7.36 18.99 7.29
CA GLN A 159 -7.24 19.07 8.75
C GLN A 159 -6.17 18.11 9.31
N VAL A 160 -5.80 17.06 8.58
CA VAL A 160 -4.71 16.16 8.97
C VAL A 160 -3.34 16.84 9.07
N ARG A 161 -3.17 18.08 8.58
CA ARG A 161 -1.95 18.86 8.80
C ARG A 161 -1.84 19.46 10.20
N GLN A 162 -2.92 19.45 10.98
CA GLN A 162 -2.96 20.13 12.27
C GLN A 162 -1.95 19.51 13.25
N PRO A 163 -1.15 20.32 13.97
CA PRO A 163 -0.16 19.82 14.92
C PRO A 163 -0.73 18.85 15.95
N ARG A 164 -1.94 19.12 16.45
CA ARG A 164 -2.66 18.26 17.40
C ARG A 164 -2.87 16.83 16.87
N PHE A 165 -3.25 16.70 15.60
CA PHE A 165 -3.46 15.38 14.98
C PHE A 165 -2.11 14.66 14.80
N LEU A 166 -1.12 15.33 14.24
CA LEU A 166 0.19 14.75 13.94
C LEU A 166 0.98 14.39 15.21
N TYR A 167 0.74 15.09 16.32
CA TYR A 167 1.37 14.80 17.61
C TYR A 167 1.04 13.40 18.15
N GLN A 168 -0.10 12.81 17.75
CA GLN A 168 -0.51 11.47 18.17
C GLN A 168 0.48 10.36 17.75
N PHE A 169 1.28 10.61 16.71
CA PHE A 169 2.30 9.68 16.25
C PHE A 169 3.57 9.74 17.09
N ARG A 170 3.80 10.81 17.86
CA ARG A 170 5.04 11.02 18.63
C ARG A 170 5.32 9.82 19.55
N ASN A 171 6.59 9.40 19.58
CA ASN A 171 7.11 8.27 20.35
C ASN A 171 6.56 6.88 19.97
N LYS A 172 5.68 6.77 18.98
CA LYS A 172 5.21 5.47 18.46
C LYS A 172 6.30 4.77 17.68
N SER A 173 6.23 3.45 17.63
CA SER A 173 7.19 2.53 17.04
C SER A 173 6.50 1.55 16.09
N ALA A 174 7.28 0.74 15.37
CA ALA A 174 6.75 -0.33 14.50
C ALA A 174 5.97 -1.43 15.26
N ARG A 175 6.01 -1.42 16.60
CA ARG A 175 5.23 -2.35 17.45
C ARG A 175 3.84 -1.81 17.76
N ASP A 176 3.63 -0.51 17.61
CA ASP A 176 2.34 0.12 17.84
C ASP A 176 1.38 -0.16 16.66
N PRO A 177 0.08 -0.44 16.90
CA PRO A 177 -0.80 -0.83 15.80
C PRO A 177 -1.16 0.33 14.85
N LEU A 178 -1.20 1.57 15.37
CA LEU A 178 -1.51 2.82 14.65
C LEU A 178 -2.85 2.77 13.89
N GLN A 179 -3.88 2.16 14.50
CA GLN A 179 -5.20 2.00 13.89
C GLN A 179 -6.04 3.28 14.04
N PRO A 180 -6.52 3.90 12.94
CA PRO A 180 -7.48 4.99 13.00
C PRO A 180 -8.77 4.60 13.71
N GLY A 181 -9.27 5.48 14.59
CA GLY A 181 -10.45 5.24 15.42
C GLY A 181 -10.22 4.35 16.63
N ARG A 182 -8.99 3.85 16.85
CA ARG A 182 -8.60 3.11 18.06
C ARG A 182 -7.37 3.74 18.72
N ASP A 183 -6.23 3.70 18.02
CA ASP A 183 -4.96 4.25 18.50
C ASP A 183 -4.77 5.71 18.08
N ILE A 184 -5.37 6.10 16.95
CA ILE A 184 -5.29 7.44 16.37
C ILE A 184 -6.69 8.02 16.26
N ILE A 185 -6.93 9.16 16.90
CA ILE A 185 -8.20 9.88 16.88
C ILE A 185 -8.48 10.34 15.45
N ASN A 186 -9.67 10.02 14.95
CA ASN A 186 -10.13 10.44 13.64
C ASN A 186 -10.48 11.93 13.61
N ILE A 187 -10.48 12.50 12.41
CA ILE A 187 -11.03 13.82 12.14
C ILE A 187 -12.28 13.63 11.28
N SER A 188 -13.40 14.21 11.71
CA SER A 188 -14.66 14.19 10.96
C SER A 188 -14.46 14.70 9.54
N GLY A 189 -14.92 13.94 8.55
CA GLY A 189 -14.77 14.28 7.13
C GLY A 189 -13.36 14.06 6.54
N ALA A 190 -12.40 13.54 7.32
CA ALA A 190 -11.02 13.27 6.87
C ALA A 190 -10.58 11.82 7.10
N THR A 191 -11.51 10.87 7.27
CA THR A 191 -11.22 9.48 7.63
C THR A 191 -10.21 8.79 6.68
N LEU A 192 -10.32 9.03 5.38
CA LEU A 192 -9.42 8.44 4.38
C LEU A 192 -8.02 9.06 4.47
N SER A 193 -7.91 10.37 4.68
CA SER A 193 -6.65 11.09 4.90
C SER A 193 -5.96 10.62 6.19
N VAL A 194 -6.72 10.42 7.28
CA VAL A 194 -6.19 9.86 8.54
C VAL A 194 -5.65 8.44 8.32
N ARG A 195 -6.37 7.60 7.58
CA ARG A 195 -5.93 6.25 7.22
C ARG A 195 -4.65 6.28 6.38
N ALA A 196 -4.58 7.15 5.38
CA ALA A 196 -3.40 7.31 4.51
C ALA A 196 -2.15 7.68 5.32
N ILE A 197 -2.22 8.72 6.16
CA ILE A 197 -1.08 9.13 6.99
C ILE A 197 -0.70 8.03 7.98
N SER A 198 -1.67 7.40 8.65
CA SER A 198 -1.39 6.33 9.61
C SER A 198 -0.70 5.13 8.95
N ARG A 199 -1.13 4.74 7.73
CA ARG A 199 -0.47 3.71 6.94
C ARG A 199 0.96 4.10 6.56
N GLY A 200 1.19 5.32 6.09
CA GLY A 200 2.53 5.74 5.67
C GLY A 200 3.50 5.89 6.84
N VAL A 201 3.05 6.39 8.01
CA VAL A 201 3.86 6.40 9.24
C VAL A 201 4.22 4.98 9.65
N LYS A 202 3.26 4.05 9.65
CA LYS A 202 3.50 2.64 9.97
C LYS A 202 4.48 2.00 8.97
N LYS A 203 4.30 2.26 7.67
CA LYS A 203 5.18 1.80 6.58
C LYS A 203 6.61 2.29 6.80
N ALA A 204 6.81 3.59 7.05
CA ALA A 204 8.11 4.19 7.32
C ALA A 204 8.80 3.51 8.52
N LEU A 205 8.09 3.34 9.65
CA LEU A 205 8.65 2.68 10.84
C LEU A 205 9.10 1.25 10.57
N HIS A 206 8.30 0.47 9.83
CA HIS A 206 8.66 -0.91 9.49
C HIS A 206 9.85 -0.99 8.54
N ILE A 207 9.92 -0.14 7.50
CA ILE A 207 11.03 -0.13 6.55
C ILE A 207 12.33 0.29 7.24
N LEU A 208 12.29 1.40 7.99
CA LEU A 208 13.48 1.93 8.66
C LEU A 208 14.03 0.95 9.71
N SER A 209 13.15 0.37 10.54
CA SER A 209 13.59 -0.61 11.55
C SER A 209 14.06 -1.93 10.92
N PHE A 210 13.47 -2.36 9.82
CA PHE A 210 13.90 -3.56 9.10
C PHE A 210 15.30 -3.38 8.50
N TRP A 211 15.53 -2.27 7.80
CA TRP A 211 16.81 -2.02 7.13
C TRP A 211 17.92 -1.66 8.11
N TYR A 212 17.75 -0.57 8.87
CA TYR A 212 18.80 -0.06 9.76
C TYR A 212 18.93 -0.84 11.07
N GLY A 213 17.96 -1.70 11.39
CA GLY A 213 18.11 -2.67 12.48
C GLY A 213 19.20 -3.72 12.20
N THR A 214 19.50 -3.96 10.93
CA THR A 214 20.54 -4.90 10.48
C THR A 214 21.74 -4.19 9.84
N HIS A 215 21.53 -2.99 9.29
CA HIS A 215 22.55 -2.20 8.60
C HIS A 215 22.61 -0.78 9.19
N PRO A 216 23.20 -0.58 10.38
CA PRO A 216 23.27 0.74 10.99
C PRO A 216 24.06 1.71 10.08
N PRO A 217 23.68 3.01 10.06
CA PRO A 217 24.37 3.98 9.22
C PRO A 217 25.84 4.11 9.62
N GLN A 218 26.75 3.93 8.64
CA GLN A 218 28.18 4.05 8.88
C GLN A 218 28.57 5.53 9.10
N GLY A 219 29.38 5.79 10.14
CA GLY A 219 30.09 7.06 10.34
C GLY A 219 29.43 8.12 11.23
N GLY A 220 28.48 7.76 12.12
CA GLY A 220 27.91 8.70 13.09
C GLY A 220 28.15 8.27 14.54
N ARG A 221 28.81 9.11 15.35
CA ARG A 221 28.75 8.96 16.81
C ARG A 221 27.28 9.09 17.21
N ARG A 222 26.71 8.07 17.85
CA ARG A 222 25.34 8.15 18.39
C ARG A 222 25.36 9.15 19.52
N SER A 223 24.50 10.16 19.50
CA SER A 223 24.30 11.01 20.68
C SER A 223 23.71 10.14 21.78
N GLU A 224 24.48 9.87 22.84
CA GLU A 224 23.91 9.37 24.09
C GLU A 224 23.04 10.47 24.73
N PRO A 225 21.93 10.08 25.41
CA PRO A 225 20.95 11.00 25.96
C PRO A 225 21.48 11.85 27.12
#